data_AF-A0AAE9SEK8-F1
#
_entry.id   AF-A0AAE9SEK8-F1
#
_cell.length_a   1.000
_cell.length_b   1.000
_cell.length_c   1.000
_cell.angle_alpha   90.00
_cell.angle_beta   90.00
_cell.angle_gamma   90.00
#
_symmetry.space_group_name_H-M   'P 1'
#
loop_
_entity.id
_entity.type
_entity.pdbx_description
1 polymer ?
#
loop_
_entity_poly.entity_id
_entity_poly.type
_entity_poly.pdbx_seq_one_letter_code
_entity_poly.pdbx_strand_id
1 'polypeptide(L)'
;MRTLLCVNTSGVWCPSSQASSLGWRFCSASSPQEAFGHYAQHAPRVGLVLLNEGATEALEALFRQTCGTMVWVALAPPHLLAQPRMQELLLNYCFDYHSLPVGDERLLAVLGHAFGIACLRGSVHHPCRHGKETGGLIGASPVMQQIMSRVERLAKVDSSVILQGESGTGKELVARQIHRHSLRADGPFVAINCGAIPPSLNPVRTLWS
;
A
#
# COMPACT_ATOMS: atom_id res chain seq x y z
N MET A 1 16.02 -16.11 1.36
CA MET A 1 15.17 -16.96 0.49
C MET A 1 13.88 -16.18 0.18
N ARG A 2 13.39 -16.18 -1.07
CA ARG A 2 12.20 -15.40 -1.44
C ARG A 2 10.97 -16.29 -1.33
N THR A 3 10.08 -16.03 -0.38
CA THR A 3 8.83 -16.81 -0.22
C THR A 3 7.67 -16.07 -0.87
N LEU A 4 7.00 -16.71 -1.82
CA LEU A 4 5.77 -16.23 -2.45
C LEU A 4 4.59 -17.05 -1.97
N LEU A 5 3.57 -16.37 -1.45
CA LEU A 5 2.27 -16.99 -1.14
C LEU A 5 1.34 -16.83 -2.33
N CYS A 6 0.90 -17.93 -2.92
CA CYS A 6 -0.03 -17.94 -4.05
C CYS A 6 -1.42 -18.35 -3.55
N VAL A 7 -2.44 -17.54 -3.80
CA VAL A 7 -3.82 -17.80 -3.37
C VAL A 7 -4.69 -18.03 -4.61
N ASN A 8 -5.28 -19.21 -4.71
CA ASN A 8 -6.18 -19.62 -5.79
C ASN A 8 -5.56 -19.58 -7.21
N THR A 9 -4.23 -19.62 -7.35
CA THR A 9 -3.58 -19.48 -8.67
C THR A 9 -3.40 -20.80 -9.42
N SER A 10 -3.73 -21.95 -8.82
CA SER A 10 -3.38 -23.29 -9.34
C SER A 10 -3.90 -23.62 -10.74
N GLY A 11 -4.96 -22.95 -11.21
CA GLY A 11 -5.49 -23.12 -12.57
C GLY A 11 -5.06 -22.06 -13.60
N VAL A 12 -4.33 -21.03 -13.15
CA VAL A 12 -3.99 -19.86 -13.97
C VAL A 12 -2.48 -19.70 -14.10
N TRP A 13 -1.77 -19.96 -13.01
CA TRP A 13 -0.32 -19.82 -12.97
C TRP A 13 0.27 -20.83 -11.99
N CYS A 14 1.15 -21.66 -12.52
CA CYS A 14 1.97 -22.59 -11.74
C CYS A 14 3.42 -22.12 -11.77
N PRO A 15 4.15 -22.20 -10.64
CA PRO A 15 5.54 -21.79 -10.62
C PRO A 15 6.37 -22.62 -11.61
N SER A 16 6.95 -21.95 -12.59
CA SER A 16 7.84 -22.59 -13.57
C SER A 16 9.19 -22.95 -12.94
N SER A 17 9.91 -23.88 -13.57
CA SER A 17 11.28 -24.25 -13.18
C SER A 17 12.23 -23.03 -13.16
N GLN A 18 11.98 -22.04 -14.03
CA GLN A 18 12.67 -20.76 -14.08
C GLN A 18 12.51 -19.98 -12.76
N ALA A 19 11.33 -19.97 -12.16
CA ALA A 19 11.08 -19.24 -10.92
C ALA A 19 11.84 -19.86 -9.73
N SER A 20 11.90 -21.19 -9.66
CA SER A 20 12.73 -21.93 -8.68
C SER A 20 14.22 -21.63 -8.83
N SER A 21 14.72 -21.51 -10.07
CA SER A 21 16.12 -21.15 -10.34
C SER A 21 16.49 -19.74 -9.84
N LEU A 22 15.51 -18.85 -9.75
CA LEU A 22 15.65 -17.48 -9.22
C LEU A 22 15.53 -17.41 -7.68
N GLY A 23 15.52 -18.57 -6.99
CA GLY A 23 15.53 -18.65 -5.53
C GLY A 23 14.17 -18.38 -4.86
N TRP A 24 13.08 -18.51 -5.63
CA TRP A 24 11.73 -18.44 -5.10
C TRP A 24 11.27 -19.77 -4.52
N ARG A 25 10.63 -19.68 -3.35
CA ARG A 25 9.86 -20.77 -2.74
C ARG A 25 8.39 -20.41 -2.79
N PHE A 26 7.58 -21.33 -3.28
CA PHE A 26 6.15 -21.12 -3.45
C PHE A 26 5.37 -21.86 -2.38
N CYS A 27 4.43 -21.16 -1.77
CA CYS A 27 3.41 -21.74 -0.90
C CYS A 27 2.07 -21.48 -1.57
N SER A 28 1.34 -22.53 -1.93
CA SER A 28 0.03 -22.41 -2.55
C SER A 28 -1.05 -22.59 -1.49
N ALA A 29 -2.06 -21.73 -1.51
CA ALA A 29 -3.26 -21.82 -0.72
C ALA A 29 -4.49 -21.85 -1.63
N SER A 30 -5.42 -22.73 -1.31
CA SER A 30 -6.71 -22.92 -1.99
C SER A 30 -7.83 -22.05 -1.43
N SER A 31 -7.55 -21.31 -0.35
CA SER A 31 -8.49 -20.37 0.27
C SER A 31 -7.76 -19.22 0.98
N PRO A 32 -8.42 -18.07 1.18
CA PRO A 32 -7.84 -16.97 1.97
C PRO A 32 -7.53 -17.36 3.43
N GLN A 33 -8.31 -18.27 4.01
CA GLN A 33 -8.09 -18.78 5.37
C GLN A 33 -6.80 -19.61 5.46
N GLU A 34 -6.60 -20.53 4.52
CA GLU A 34 -5.36 -21.31 4.41
C GLU A 34 -4.16 -20.39 4.14
N ALA A 35 -4.33 -19.38 3.30
CA ALA A 35 -3.31 -18.38 2.99
C ALA A 35 -2.86 -17.64 4.26
N PHE A 36 -3.78 -17.26 5.14
CA PHE A 36 -3.45 -16.64 6.42
C PHE A 36 -2.66 -17.59 7.33
N GLY A 37 -3.01 -18.88 7.36
CA GLY A 37 -2.24 -19.90 8.09
C GLY A 37 -0.78 -19.98 7.62
N HIS A 38 -0.57 -20.00 6.29
CA HIS A 38 0.78 -19.94 5.73
C HIS A 38 1.51 -18.64 6.07
N TYR A 39 0.80 -17.52 6.05
CA TYR A 39 1.35 -16.23 6.44
C TYR A 39 1.86 -16.23 7.88
N ALA A 40 1.05 -16.71 8.82
CA ALA A 40 1.39 -16.77 10.24
C ALA A 40 2.62 -17.67 10.52
N GLN A 41 2.77 -18.75 9.76
CA GLN A 41 3.87 -19.70 9.94
C GLN A 41 5.18 -19.27 9.26
N HIS A 42 5.11 -18.66 8.08
CA HIS A 42 6.28 -18.47 7.21
C HIS A 42 6.63 -16.99 6.96
N ALA A 43 5.80 -16.05 7.43
CA ALA A 43 5.96 -14.61 7.24
C ALA A 43 6.41 -14.23 5.80
N PRO A 44 5.69 -14.68 4.76
CA PRO A 44 6.02 -14.36 3.38
C PRO A 44 5.94 -12.85 3.14
N ARG A 45 6.81 -12.36 2.26
CA ARG A 45 6.94 -10.94 1.95
C ARG A 45 6.11 -10.51 0.75
N VAL A 46 5.78 -11.44 -0.13
CA VAL A 46 4.99 -11.17 -1.34
C VAL A 46 3.86 -12.18 -1.43
N GLY A 47 2.69 -11.68 -1.82
CA GLY A 47 1.51 -12.48 -2.12
C GLY A 47 1.06 -12.28 -3.55
N LEU A 48 0.69 -13.38 -4.20
CA LEU A 48 0.01 -13.40 -5.48
C LEU A 48 -1.38 -13.98 -5.28
N VAL A 49 -2.41 -13.27 -5.75
CA VAL A 49 -3.80 -13.68 -5.52
C VAL A 49 -4.58 -13.67 -6.83
N LEU A 50 -5.30 -14.75 -7.12
CA LEU A 50 -6.30 -14.77 -8.17
C LEU A 50 -7.64 -14.28 -7.61
N LEU A 51 -8.14 -13.16 -8.14
CA LEU A 51 -9.43 -12.60 -7.77
C LEU A 51 -10.57 -13.47 -8.31
N ASN A 52 -11.60 -13.63 -7.48
CA ASN A 52 -12.84 -14.29 -7.82
C ASN A 52 -14.01 -13.54 -7.17
N GLU A 53 -15.22 -13.70 -7.71
CA GLU A 53 -16.40 -12.99 -7.19
C GLU A 53 -16.80 -13.51 -5.80
N GLY A 54 -16.69 -14.81 -5.58
CA GLY A 54 -17.20 -15.50 -4.40
C GLY A 54 -16.39 -15.33 -3.11
N ALA A 55 -15.18 -14.77 -3.14
CA ALA A 55 -14.33 -14.63 -1.95
C ALA A 55 -13.89 -13.21 -1.63
N THR A 56 -14.56 -12.19 -2.17
CA THR A 56 -14.17 -10.77 -2.02
C THR A 56 -13.99 -10.36 -0.55
N GLU A 57 -14.92 -10.73 0.34
CA GLU A 57 -14.84 -10.36 1.77
C GLU A 57 -13.72 -11.09 2.51
N ALA A 58 -13.52 -12.38 2.20
CA ALA A 58 -12.44 -13.17 2.77
C ALA A 58 -11.07 -12.67 2.29
N LEU A 59 -10.96 -12.25 1.03
CA LEU A 59 -9.76 -11.61 0.48
C LEU A 59 -9.47 -10.27 1.13
N GLU A 60 -10.49 -9.42 1.30
CA GLU A 60 -10.31 -8.16 1.98
C GLU A 60 -9.83 -8.35 3.43
N ALA A 61 -10.41 -9.32 4.15
CA ALA A 61 -9.97 -9.69 5.50
C ALA A 61 -8.51 -10.16 5.51
N LEU A 62 -8.12 -11.02 4.57
CA LEU A 62 -6.73 -11.48 4.42
C LEU A 62 -5.77 -10.30 4.16
N PHE A 63 -6.10 -9.41 3.23
CA PHE A 63 -5.25 -8.26 2.93
C PHE A 63 -5.11 -7.34 4.13
N ARG A 64 -6.21 -7.07 4.84
CA ARG A 64 -6.21 -6.25 6.05
C ARG A 64 -5.30 -6.83 7.13
N GLN A 65 -5.29 -8.14 7.30
CA GLN A 65 -4.46 -8.82 8.30
C GLN A 65 -2.97 -8.90 7.92
N THR A 66 -2.63 -8.74 6.64
CA THR A 66 -1.26 -8.94 6.11
C THR A 66 -0.59 -7.66 5.59
N CYS A 67 -1.31 -6.53 5.54
CA CYS A 67 -0.87 -5.29 4.89
C CYS A 67 0.41 -4.63 5.45
N GLY A 68 0.84 -4.98 6.66
CA GLY A 68 2.01 -4.37 7.31
C GLY A 68 3.37 -4.91 6.86
N THR A 69 3.45 -6.19 6.48
CA THR A 69 4.73 -6.88 6.20
C THR A 69 4.81 -7.43 4.78
N MET A 70 3.66 -7.53 4.11
CA MET A 70 3.47 -8.20 2.84
C MET A 70 3.05 -7.22 1.75
N VAL A 71 3.47 -7.50 0.52
CA VAL A 71 3.07 -6.79 -0.67
C VAL A 71 2.23 -7.72 -1.55
N TRP A 72 1.03 -7.31 -1.92
CA TRP A 72 0.10 -8.11 -2.73
C TRP A 72 0.10 -7.70 -4.19
N VAL A 73 0.18 -8.70 -5.09
CA VAL A 73 -0.04 -8.56 -6.53
C VAL A 73 -1.28 -9.37 -6.89
N ALA A 74 -2.20 -8.78 -7.63
CA ALA A 74 -3.46 -9.43 -8.00
C ALA A 74 -3.48 -9.87 -9.47
N LEU A 75 -4.09 -11.03 -9.71
CA LEU A 75 -4.46 -11.51 -11.03
C LEU A 75 -5.98 -11.46 -11.13
N ALA A 76 -6.51 -10.90 -12.21
CA ALA A 76 -7.95 -10.77 -12.39
C ALA A 76 -8.37 -11.05 -13.84
N PRO A 77 -9.45 -11.82 -14.06
CA PRO A 77 -10.15 -11.78 -15.34
C PRO A 77 -10.65 -10.35 -15.65
N PRO A 78 -10.69 -9.92 -16.93
CA PRO A 78 -11.08 -8.56 -17.30
C PRO A 78 -12.46 -8.11 -16.79
N HIS A 79 -13.43 -9.03 -16.71
CA HIS A 79 -14.78 -8.72 -16.24
C HIS A 79 -14.82 -8.31 -14.76
N LEU A 80 -13.91 -8.83 -13.92
CA LEU A 80 -13.82 -8.42 -12.52
C LEU A 80 -13.27 -7.02 -12.36
N LEU A 81 -12.41 -6.57 -13.28
CA LEU A 81 -11.83 -5.22 -13.24
C LEU A 81 -12.86 -4.12 -13.55
N ALA A 82 -13.99 -4.47 -14.18
CA ALA A 82 -15.10 -3.56 -14.40
C ALA A 82 -15.99 -3.37 -13.15
N GLN A 83 -15.86 -4.23 -12.15
CA GLN A 83 -16.69 -4.17 -10.95
C GLN A 83 -16.12 -3.16 -9.95
N PRO A 84 -16.89 -2.14 -9.51
CA PRO A 84 -16.40 -1.12 -8.58
C PRO A 84 -15.81 -1.69 -7.28
N ARG A 85 -16.46 -2.72 -6.72
CA ARG A 85 -16.00 -3.39 -5.51
C ARG A 85 -14.59 -4.00 -5.67
N MET A 86 -14.28 -4.53 -6.85
CA MET A 86 -12.97 -5.11 -7.12
C MET A 86 -11.91 -4.03 -7.34
N GLN A 87 -12.29 -2.94 -8.03
CA GLN A 87 -11.42 -1.77 -8.20
C GLN A 87 -11.01 -1.18 -6.85
N GLU A 88 -11.97 -1.01 -5.92
CA GLU A 88 -11.70 -0.53 -4.57
C GLU A 88 -10.73 -1.44 -3.82
N LEU A 89 -10.95 -2.75 -3.88
CA LEU A 89 -10.09 -3.73 -3.22
C LEU A 89 -8.66 -3.70 -3.79
N LEU A 90 -8.50 -3.65 -5.12
CA LEU A 90 -7.19 -3.53 -5.77
C LEU A 90 -6.48 -2.23 -5.38
N LEU A 91 -7.19 -1.10 -5.47
CA LEU A 91 -6.62 0.21 -5.16
C LEU A 91 -6.25 0.32 -3.68
N ASN A 92 -7.00 -0.26 -2.76
CA ASN A 92 -6.71 -0.12 -1.33
C ASN A 92 -5.62 -1.08 -0.83
N TYR A 93 -5.50 -2.28 -1.41
CA TYR A 93 -4.71 -3.35 -0.81
C TYR A 93 -3.60 -3.93 -1.70
N CYS A 94 -3.70 -3.80 -3.02
CA CYS A 94 -2.71 -4.35 -3.93
C CYS A 94 -1.67 -3.31 -4.35
N PHE A 95 -0.43 -3.77 -4.49
CA PHE A 95 0.66 -2.98 -5.06
C PHE A 95 0.53 -2.87 -6.58
N ASP A 96 0.20 -3.97 -7.23
CA ASP A 96 -0.03 -4.03 -8.67
C ASP A 96 -1.08 -5.09 -9.01
N TYR A 97 -1.63 -5.04 -10.22
CA TYR A 97 -2.55 -6.04 -10.75
C TYR A 97 -2.28 -6.35 -12.22
N HIS A 98 -2.64 -7.56 -12.66
CA HIS A 98 -2.59 -7.96 -14.06
C HIS A 98 -3.89 -8.61 -14.50
N SER A 99 -4.39 -8.15 -15.65
CA SER A 99 -5.50 -8.81 -16.34
C SER A 99 -5.01 -10.12 -16.96
N LEU A 100 -5.82 -11.17 -16.87
CA LEU A 100 -5.52 -12.45 -17.50
C LEU A 100 -5.83 -12.44 -19.02
N PRO A 101 -5.08 -13.21 -19.83
CA PRO A 101 -3.91 -14.03 -19.45
C PRO A 101 -2.63 -13.20 -19.21
N VAL A 102 -1.75 -13.67 -18.32
CA VAL A 102 -0.45 -13.03 -18.02
C VAL A 102 0.69 -13.97 -18.36
N GLY A 103 1.78 -13.44 -18.93
CA GLY A 103 2.99 -14.21 -19.22
C GLY A 103 3.97 -14.27 -18.04
N ASP A 104 4.72 -15.37 -17.96
CA ASP A 104 5.66 -15.65 -16.86
C ASP A 104 6.71 -14.55 -16.66
N GLU A 105 7.37 -14.08 -17.73
CA GLU A 105 8.43 -13.06 -17.63
C GLU A 105 7.94 -11.77 -16.98
N ARG A 106 6.75 -11.31 -17.40
CA ARG A 106 6.11 -10.12 -16.86
C ARG A 106 5.77 -10.33 -15.39
N LEU A 107 5.19 -11.48 -15.05
CA LEU A 107 4.80 -11.78 -13.68
C LEU A 107 6.03 -11.88 -12.76
N LEU A 108 7.09 -12.57 -13.19
CA LEU A 108 8.34 -12.69 -12.44
C LEU A 108 9.03 -11.34 -12.21
N ALA A 109 9.00 -10.45 -13.21
CA ALA A 109 9.53 -9.10 -13.08
C ALA A 109 8.78 -8.31 -11.99
N VAL A 110 7.44 -8.33 -12.02
CA VAL A 110 6.60 -7.62 -11.03
C VAL A 110 6.73 -8.24 -9.64
N LEU A 111 6.79 -9.56 -9.52
CA LEU A 111 7.04 -10.24 -8.24
C LEU A 111 8.41 -9.90 -7.66
N GLY A 112 9.44 -9.82 -8.51
CA GLY A 112 10.78 -9.37 -8.12
C GLY A 112 10.77 -7.94 -7.56
N HIS A 113 10.05 -7.05 -8.24
CA HIS A 113 9.89 -5.65 -7.80
C HIS A 113 9.10 -5.54 -6.49
N ALA A 114 7.99 -6.27 -6.37
CA ALA A 114 7.18 -6.35 -5.14
C ALA A 114 8.00 -6.86 -3.96
N PHE A 115 8.86 -7.87 -4.17
CA PHE A 115 9.78 -8.38 -3.15
C PHE A 115 10.78 -7.31 -2.71
N GLY A 116 11.38 -6.58 -3.66
CA GLY A 116 12.26 -5.46 -3.37
C GLY A 116 11.61 -4.41 -2.45
N ILE A 117 10.38 -4.00 -2.79
CA ILE A 117 9.60 -3.07 -1.96
C ILE A 117 9.29 -3.65 -0.57
N ALA A 118 8.91 -4.93 -0.50
CA ALA A 118 8.64 -5.59 0.78
C ALA A 118 9.87 -5.64 1.69
N CYS A 119 11.07 -5.83 1.14
CA CYS A 119 12.33 -5.75 1.87
C CYS A 119 12.59 -4.34 2.39
N LEU A 120 12.39 -3.30 1.57
CA LEU A 120 12.55 -1.91 2.00
C LEU A 120 11.60 -1.57 3.16
N ARG A 121 10.34 -2.01 3.12
CA ARG A 121 9.39 -1.86 4.23
C ARG A 121 9.87 -2.52 5.53
N GLY A 122 10.60 -3.62 5.45
CA GLY A 122 11.22 -4.28 6.60
C GLY A 122 12.50 -3.60 7.12
N SER A 123 13.25 -2.93 6.24
CA SER A 123 14.53 -2.27 6.54
C SER A 123 14.39 -0.82 7.04
N VAL A 124 13.22 -0.20 6.88
CA VAL A 124 12.94 1.17 7.39
C VAL A 124 12.81 1.21 8.93
N HIS A 125 13.00 0.09 9.63
CA HIS A 125 13.45 0.10 11.04
C HIS A 125 14.96 0.38 11.14
N HIS A 126 15.39 1.56 10.69
CA HIS A 126 16.68 2.12 11.11
C HIS A 126 16.44 3.18 12.20
N PRO A 127 16.88 2.94 13.45
CA PRO A 127 16.97 3.98 14.47
C PRO A 127 18.19 4.85 14.15
N CYS A 128 18.04 5.78 13.19
CA CYS A 128 19.04 6.82 12.96
C CYS A 128 18.51 8.16 13.48
N ARG A 129 18.97 8.44 14.70
CA ARG A 129 19.05 9.75 15.35
C ARG A 129 19.45 10.84 14.36
N HIS A 130 18.65 11.89 14.25
CA HIS A 130 19.04 13.29 14.54
C HIS A 130 17.79 14.19 14.50
N GLY A 131 17.60 14.98 15.56
CA GLY A 131 16.62 16.07 15.65
C GLY A 131 15.27 15.67 16.23
N LYS A 132 15.03 16.06 17.49
CA LYS A 132 13.69 16.29 18.09
C LYS A 132 12.78 16.87 16.99
N GLU A 133 11.67 16.26 16.63
CA GLU A 133 10.43 16.29 17.39
C GLU A 133 9.70 14.93 17.37
N THR A 134 9.44 14.43 18.58
CA THR A 134 8.50 13.37 18.90
C THR A 134 7.10 13.73 18.42
N GLY A 135 6.69 13.16 17.29
CA GLY A 135 5.34 13.32 16.74
C GLY A 135 5.09 12.48 15.50
N GLY A 136 5.74 11.33 15.36
CA GLY A 136 5.39 10.39 14.29
C GLY A 136 3.93 9.97 14.41
N LEU A 137 3.25 9.77 13.28
CA LEU A 137 1.91 9.21 13.25
C LEU A 137 1.99 7.75 13.74
N ILE A 138 1.79 7.52 15.03
CA ILE A 138 1.78 6.17 15.62
C ILE A 138 0.35 5.64 15.47
N GLY A 139 0.11 4.91 14.38
CA GLY A 139 -1.19 4.31 14.10
C GLY A 139 -1.02 2.93 13.48
N ALA A 140 -1.11 1.88 14.31
CA ALA A 140 -1.14 0.48 13.84
C ALA A 140 -2.56 0.03 13.43
N SER A 141 -3.55 0.93 13.48
CA SER A 141 -4.91 0.59 13.08
C SER A 141 -5.00 0.46 11.55
N PRO A 142 -5.86 -0.45 11.04
CA PRO A 142 -5.99 -0.67 9.60
C PRO A 142 -6.36 0.60 8.82
N VAL A 143 -7.17 1.47 9.42
CA VAL A 143 -7.55 2.77 8.83
C VAL A 143 -6.34 3.68 8.66
N MET A 144 -5.45 3.73 9.66
CA MET A 144 -4.23 4.54 9.59
C MET A 144 -3.24 4.00 8.57
N GLN A 145 -3.14 2.66 8.43
CA GLN A 145 -2.32 2.04 7.38
C GLN A 145 -2.84 2.34 5.97
N GLN A 146 -4.16 2.33 5.77
CA GLN A 146 -4.78 2.74 4.50
C GLN A 146 -4.51 4.21 4.19
N ILE A 147 -4.62 5.09 5.20
CA ILE A 147 -4.27 6.51 5.05
C ILE A 147 -2.80 6.66 4.64
N MET A 148 -1.88 5.96 5.31
CA MET A 148 -0.45 6.02 4.98
C MET A 148 -0.14 5.49 3.57
N SER A 149 -0.80 4.42 3.12
CA SER A 149 -0.69 3.92 1.74
C SER A 149 -1.13 4.98 0.70
N ARG A 150 -2.22 5.69 0.98
CA ARG A 150 -2.69 6.80 0.11
C ARG A 150 -1.70 7.97 0.13
N VAL A 151 -1.16 8.30 1.29
CA VAL A 151 -0.12 9.34 1.45
C VAL A 151 1.11 9.02 0.62
N GLU A 152 1.62 7.78 0.67
CA GLU A 152 2.81 7.36 -0.11
C GLU A 152 2.60 7.50 -1.63
N ARG A 153 1.37 7.30 -2.11
CA ARG A 153 1.04 7.47 -3.54
C ARG A 153 0.86 8.94 -3.91
N LEU A 154 0.11 9.69 -3.10
CA LEU A 154 -0.15 11.12 -3.33
C LEU A 154 1.12 11.97 -3.23
N ALA A 155 2.07 11.59 -2.38
CA ALA A 155 3.31 12.33 -2.24
C ALA A 155 4.14 12.35 -3.53
N LYS A 156 3.99 11.34 -4.41
CA LYS A 156 4.73 11.24 -5.68
C LYS A 156 4.16 12.12 -6.80
N VAL A 157 2.98 12.69 -6.62
CA VAL A 157 2.32 13.56 -7.61
C VAL A 157 2.34 15.00 -7.13
N ASP A 158 2.65 15.91 -8.06
CA ASP A 158 2.64 17.35 -7.78
C ASP A 158 1.21 17.89 -7.90
N SER A 159 0.41 17.66 -6.85
CA SER A 159 -0.99 18.11 -6.78
C SER A 159 -1.34 18.62 -5.38
N SER A 160 -2.32 19.52 -5.32
CA SER A 160 -2.87 20.03 -4.06
C SER A 160 -3.72 18.97 -3.36
N VAL A 161 -3.51 18.79 -2.06
CA VAL A 161 -4.23 17.80 -1.24
C VAL A 161 -5.06 18.50 -0.17
N ILE A 162 -6.32 18.09 -0.01
CA ILE A 162 -7.21 18.53 1.06
C ILE A 162 -7.33 17.40 2.09
N LEU A 163 -7.06 17.71 3.36
CA LEU A 163 -7.20 16.78 4.48
C LEU A 163 -8.44 17.14 5.30
N GLN A 164 -9.39 16.22 5.37
CA GLN A 164 -10.63 16.38 6.14
C GLN A 164 -10.66 15.42 7.34
N GLY A 165 -11.37 15.83 8.39
CA GLY A 165 -11.50 15.06 9.63
C GLY A 165 -11.77 15.97 10.82
N GLU A 166 -12.22 15.39 11.93
CA GLU A 166 -12.52 16.11 13.17
C GLU A 166 -11.26 16.74 13.80
N SER A 167 -11.44 17.75 14.65
CA SER A 167 -10.31 18.38 15.35
C SER A 167 -9.55 17.33 16.19
N GLY A 168 -8.22 17.38 16.20
CA GLY A 168 -7.40 16.43 16.95
C GLY A 168 -7.14 15.06 16.30
N THR A 169 -7.68 14.76 15.11
CA THR A 169 -7.49 13.46 14.42
C THR A 169 -6.13 13.29 13.71
N GLY A 170 -5.15 14.16 13.97
CA GLY A 170 -3.80 14.02 13.41
C GLY A 170 -3.63 14.44 11.95
N LYS A 171 -4.54 15.24 11.38
CA LYS A 171 -4.43 15.76 10.00
C LYS A 171 -3.10 16.47 9.71
N GLU A 172 -2.56 17.20 10.69
CA GLU A 172 -1.27 17.86 10.55
C GLU A 172 -0.11 16.86 10.44
N LEU A 173 -0.20 15.74 11.17
CA LEU A 173 0.77 14.66 11.07
C LEU A 173 0.71 14.00 9.68
N VAL A 174 -0.49 13.84 9.12
CA VAL A 174 -0.68 13.33 7.75
C VAL A 174 -0.07 14.30 6.72
N ALA A 175 -0.28 15.60 6.86
CA ALA A 175 0.33 16.61 5.97
C ALA A 175 1.87 16.55 6.00
N ARG A 176 2.46 16.38 7.19
CA ARG A 176 3.92 16.20 7.33
C ARG A 176 4.40 14.93 6.66
N GLN A 177 3.63 13.84 6.71
CA GLN A 177 4.00 12.61 6.00
C GLN A 177 3.94 12.78 4.48
N ILE A 178 2.92 13.47 3.95
CA ILE A 178 2.87 13.78 2.51
C ILE A 178 4.12 14.55 2.09
N HIS A 179 4.50 15.60 2.83
CA HIS A 179 5.71 16.37 2.54
C HIS A 179 6.96 15.52 2.55
N ARG A 180 7.17 14.72 3.61
CA ARG A 180 8.35 13.85 3.79
C ARG A 180 8.52 12.80 2.70
N HIS A 181 7.41 12.33 2.11
CA HIS A 181 7.44 11.33 1.05
C HIS A 181 7.39 11.93 -0.36
N SER A 182 7.33 13.26 -0.48
CA SER A 182 7.18 13.94 -1.76
C SER A 182 8.51 14.28 -2.42
N LEU A 183 8.44 14.67 -3.69
CA LEU A 183 9.58 15.26 -4.41
C LEU A 183 10.10 16.56 -3.76
N ARG A 184 9.32 17.16 -2.84
CA ARG A 184 9.65 18.39 -2.11
C ARG A 184 10.17 18.13 -0.69
N ALA A 185 10.47 16.88 -0.34
CA ALA A 185 10.87 16.49 1.01
C ALA A 185 12.06 17.29 1.57
N ASP A 186 13.01 17.67 0.70
CA ASP A 186 14.19 18.46 1.07
C ASP A 186 13.90 19.97 1.23
N GLY A 187 12.70 20.41 0.82
CA GLY A 187 12.23 21.79 0.96
C GLY A 187 11.58 22.07 2.32
N PRO A 188 11.37 23.36 2.67
CA PRO A 188 10.74 23.72 3.94
C PRO A 188 9.26 23.30 3.96
N PHE A 189 8.83 22.68 5.06
CA PHE A 189 7.41 22.45 5.36
C PHE A 189 6.87 23.60 6.20
N VAL A 190 5.98 24.41 5.63
CA VAL A 190 5.35 25.53 6.33
C VAL A 190 3.90 25.19 6.64
N ALA A 191 3.62 24.87 7.91
CA ALA A 191 2.26 24.71 8.40
C ALA A 191 1.69 26.07 8.81
N ILE A 192 0.60 26.49 8.17
CA ILE A 192 -0.11 27.73 8.50
C ILE A 192 -1.45 27.36 9.11
N ASN A 193 -1.65 27.69 10.39
CA ASN A 193 -2.95 27.58 11.03
C ASN A 193 -3.76 28.86 10.76
N CYS A 194 -4.66 28.81 9.77
CA CYS A 194 -5.49 29.96 9.40
C CYS A 194 -6.43 30.44 10.52
N GLY A 195 -6.69 29.64 11.56
CA GLY A 195 -7.50 30.05 12.71
C GLY A 195 -6.75 30.85 13.78
N ALA A 196 -5.42 30.91 13.71
CA ALA A 196 -4.56 31.61 14.66
C ALA A 196 -3.97 32.92 14.10
N ILE A 197 -4.33 33.28 12.86
CA ILE A 197 -3.86 34.52 12.21
C ILE A 197 -4.82 35.66 12.61
N PRO A 198 -4.33 36.74 13.25
CA PRO A 198 -5.15 37.91 13.52
C PRO A 198 -5.62 38.56 12.21
N PRO A 199 -6.85 39.11 12.13
CA PRO A 199 -7.45 39.61 10.89
C PRO A 199 -6.67 40.76 10.22
N SER A 200 -5.65 41.31 10.85
CA SER A 200 -4.75 42.34 10.33
C SER A 200 -3.73 41.84 9.28
N LEU A 201 -3.60 40.53 9.05
CA LEU A 201 -2.61 39.93 8.13
C LEU A 201 -3.22 39.03 7.04
N ASN A 202 -4.46 39.28 6.60
CA ASN A 202 -5.04 38.55 5.46
C ASN A 202 -4.66 39.25 4.14
N PRO A 203 -3.79 38.69 3.27
CA PRO A 203 -3.47 39.31 1.99
C PRO A 203 -4.61 39.19 0.96
N VAL A 204 -5.73 38.55 1.31
CA VAL A 204 -6.93 38.50 0.46
C VAL A 204 -7.92 39.58 0.91
N ARG A 205 -7.57 40.83 0.64
CA ARG A 205 -8.51 41.95 0.66
C ARG A 205 -9.21 41.97 -0.71
N THR A 206 -10.48 41.56 -0.72
CA THR A 206 -11.55 42.04 -1.64
C THR A 206 -11.23 42.14 -3.14
N LEU A 207 -11.66 41.14 -3.90
CA LEU A 207 -12.02 41.30 -5.33
C LEU A 207 -13.34 40.60 -5.62
N TRP A 208 -14.40 40.96 -4.91
CA TRP A 208 -15.79 40.89 -5.39
C TRP A 208 -16.60 41.93 -4.60
N SER A 209 -16.77 43.09 -5.21
CA SER A 209 -17.81 44.07 -4.92
C SER A 209 -18.76 44.06 -6.11
#